data_AF-A0A5B7CBG9-F1
#
_entry.id   AF-A0A5B7CBG9-F1
#
_cell.length_a   1.000
_cell.length_b   1.000
_cell.length_c   1.000
_cell.angle_alpha   90.00
_cell.angle_beta   90.00
_cell.angle_gamma   90.00
#
_symmetry.space_group_name_H-M   'P 1'
#
loop_
_entity.id
_entity.type
_entity.pdbx_description
1 polymer ?
#
loop_
_entity_poly.entity_id
_entity_poly.type
_entity_poly.pdbx_seq_one_letter_code
_entity_poly.pdbx_strand_id
1 'polypeptide(L)'
;ANSHRRRNHIGIIKIGDRVLNQEEEVREGITNFYVDLYREPCDWRPNMEDACFNSLNGEDRDWLEKPISEEEVLLALKDCDGYKAPGPDDFTMAFYKHCWAVIGVDVMVAIQWFSNRVVLEKSFNATFIALIPKKEGAIDIRDNRPISLVGSFYKLVAKVLACWLKRVMDGLISSSQNAFVGGR
;
A
#
# COMPACT_ATOMS: atom_id res chain seq x y z
N ALA A 1 17.66 -22.02 -4.80
CA ALA A 1 16.33 -22.04 -5.43
C ALA A 1 15.33 -23.03 -4.77
N ASN A 2 15.68 -24.31 -4.58
CA ASN A 2 14.72 -25.35 -4.11
C ASN A 2 14.27 -25.28 -2.64
N SER A 3 15.02 -24.64 -1.74
CA SER A 3 14.60 -24.51 -0.33
C SER A 3 13.50 -23.46 -0.15
N HIS A 4 13.68 -22.26 -0.71
CA HIS A 4 12.67 -21.19 -0.67
C HIS A 4 11.37 -21.58 -1.35
N ARG A 5 11.44 -22.24 -2.52
CA ARG A 5 10.25 -22.69 -3.25
C ARG A 5 9.44 -23.72 -2.45
N ARG A 6 10.12 -24.64 -1.73
CA ARG A 6 9.47 -25.60 -0.84
C ARG A 6 8.86 -24.94 0.40
N ARG A 7 9.56 -23.96 0.99
CA ARG A 7 9.08 -23.22 2.17
C ARG A 7 7.84 -22.36 1.87
N ASN A 8 7.75 -21.82 0.65
CA ASN A 8 6.67 -20.93 0.24
C ASN A 8 5.53 -21.66 -0.49
N HIS A 9 5.66 -22.96 -0.74
CA HIS A 9 4.61 -23.75 -1.37
C HIS A 9 3.53 -24.10 -0.36
N ILE A 10 2.29 -23.74 -0.67
CA ILE A 10 1.12 -24.05 0.15
C ILE A 10 0.41 -25.25 -0.51
N GLY A 11 0.77 -26.46 -0.08
CA GLY A 11 0.10 -27.69 -0.54
C GLY A 11 -1.11 -28.07 0.32
N ILE A 12 -1.14 -27.62 1.58
CA ILE A 12 -2.24 -27.88 2.51
C ILE A 12 -2.49 -26.59 3.29
N ILE A 13 -3.75 -26.22 3.48
CA ILE A 13 -4.14 -25.08 4.32
C ILE A 13 -5.35 -25.40 5.17
N LYS A 14 -5.34 -24.95 6.42
CA LYS A 14 -6.45 -25.00 7.35
C LYS A 14 -7.13 -23.64 7.43
N ILE A 15 -8.44 -23.60 7.23
CA ILE A 15 -9.28 -22.41 7.31
C ILE A 15 -10.46 -22.73 8.25
N GLY A 16 -10.42 -22.16 9.47
CA GLY A 16 -11.35 -22.57 10.53
C GLY A 16 -11.16 -24.06 10.86
N ASP A 17 -12.22 -24.85 10.77
CA ASP A 17 -12.17 -26.29 11.04
C ASP A 17 -11.91 -27.14 9.77
N ARG A 18 -11.84 -26.53 8.59
CA ARG A 18 -11.64 -27.23 7.32
C ARG A 18 -10.16 -27.30 6.97
N VAL A 19 -9.71 -28.48 6.54
CA VAL A 19 -8.38 -28.69 5.96
C VAL A 19 -8.55 -28.94 4.46
N LEU A 20 -7.88 -28.11 3.65
CA LEU A 20 -7.94 -28.15 2.20
C LEU A 20 -6.58 -28.59 1.66
N ASN A 21 -6.57 -29.47 0.67
CA ASN A 21 -5.35 -30.05 0.09
C ASN A 21 -5.39 -30.19 -1.44
N GLN A 22 -6.53 -29.93 -2.08
CA GLN A 22 -6.63 -29.81 -3.54
C GLN A 22 -6.33 -28.38 -3.96
N GLU A 23 -5.54 -28.20 -5.03
CA GLU A 23 -5.01 -26.90 -5.43
C GLU A 23 -6.12 -25.86 -5.68
N GLU A 24 -7.18 -26.25 -6.38
CA GLU A 24 -8.35 -25.41 -6.66
C GLU A 24 -9.08 -25.01 -5.37
N GLU A 25 -9.31 -25.96 -4.47
CA GLU A 25 -9.97 -25.70 -3.18
C GLU A 25 -9.13 -24.80 -2.29
N VAL A 26 -7.81 -25.01 -2.25
CA VAL A 26 -6.86 -24.17 -1.52
C VAL A 26 -6.92 -22.74 -2.05
N ARG A 27 -6.87 -22.56 -3.38
CA ARG A 27 -6.93 -21.24 -4.03
C ARG A 27 -8.25 -20.52 -3.75
N GLU A 28 -9.37 -21.22 -3.89
CA GLU A 28 -10.70 -20.66 -3.63
C GLU A 28 -10.89 -20.34 -2.14
N GLY A 29 -10.50 -21.25 -1.26
CA GLY A 29 -10.57 -21.08 0.19
C GLY A 29 -9.75 -19.87 0.67
N ILE A 30 -8.52 -19.70 0.17
CA ILE A 30 -7.70 -18.51 0.44
C ILE A 30 -8.39 -17.24 -0.05
N THR A 31 -8.90 -17.26 -1.28
CA THR A 31 -9.56 -16.09 -1.88
C THR A 31 -10.76 -15.66 -1.05
N ASN A 32 -11.66 -16.60 -0.75
CA ASN A 32 -12.87 -16.32 0.05
C ASN A 32 -12.51 -15.81 1.44
N PHE A 33 -11.53 -16.44 2.11
CA PHE A 33 -11.08 -15.98 3.42
C PHE A 33 -10.61 -14.52 3.40
N TYR A 34 -9.79 -14.11 2.43
CA TYR A 34 -9.30 -12.73 2.37
C TYR A 34 -10.35 -11.74 1.85
N VAL A 35 -11.24 -12.15 0.95
CA VAL A 35 -12.41 -11.35 0.55
C VAL A 35 -13.27 -11.04 1.76
N ASP A 36 -13.56 -12.04 2.59
CA ASP A 36 -14.34 -11.86 3.81
C ASP A 36 -13.58 -11.07 4.88
N LEU A 37 -12.27 -11.30 5.03
CA LEU A 37 -11.42 -10.60 6.00
C LEU A 37 -11.32 -9.10 5.70
N TYR A 38 -11.21 -8.73 4.42
CA TYR A 38 -11.10 -7.33 3.98
C TYR A 38 -12.46 -6.69 3.68
N ARG A 39 -13.55 -7.45 3.79
CA ARG A 39 -14.89 -6.88 3.75
C ARG A 39 -15.10 -6.05 5.01
N GLU A 40 -15.72 -4.90 4.84
CA GLU A 40 -16.20 -4.09 5.96
C GLU A 40 -17.60 -4.56 6.37
N PRO A 41 -17.79 -5.22 7.54
CA PRO A 41 -19.07 -5.78 7.92
C PRO A 41 -19.88 -4.85 8.85
N CYS A 42 -19.28 -3.75 9.31
CA CYS A 42 -19.82 -2.92 10.38
C CYS A 42 -20.21 -1.54 9.85
N ASP A 43 -21.50 -1.25 9.88
CA ASP A 43 -22.05 0.08 9.61
C ASP A 43 -21.88 1.02 10.81
N TRP A 44 -21.69 0.47 12.01
CA TRP A 44 -21.52 1.27 13.22
C TRP A 44 -20.12 1.90 13.26
N ARG A 45 -20.10 3.20 13.53
CA ARG A 45 -18.89 3.98 13.79
C ARG A 45 -19.06 4.69 15.12
N PRO A 46 -18.01 4.75 15.96
CA PRO A 46 -18.06 5.59 17.14
C PRO A 46 -18.32 7.04 16.72
N ASN A 47 -19.22 7.72 17.44
CA ASN A 47 -19.40 9.16 17.26
C ASN A 47 -18.15 9.87 17.80
N MET A 48 -17.52 10.67 16.95
CA MET A 48 -16.30 11.40 17.26
C MET A 48 -16.55 12.92 17.35
N GLU A 49 -17.81 13.37 17.39
CA GLU A 49 -18.20 14.79 17.49
C GLU A 49 -17.67 15.45 18.77
N ASP A 50 -17.60 14.71 19.88
CA ASP A 50 -17.07 15.20 21.15
C ASP A 50 -15.53 15.15 21.22
N ALA A 51 -14.86 14.57 20.21
CA ALA A 51 -13.41 14.50 20.19
C ALA A 51 -12.81 15.82 19.72
N CYS A 52 -12.04 16.47 20.59
CA CYS A 52 -11.33 17.70 20.26
C CYS A 52 -10.11 17.41 19.37
N PHE A 53 -10.33 17.32 18.06
CA PHE A 53 -9.25 17.23 17.09
C PHE A 53 -8.70 18.60 16.72
N ASN A 54 -7.37 18.67 16.58
CA ASN A 54 -6.75 19.82 15.94
C ASN A 54 -7.18 19.87 14.47
N SER A 55 -7.38 21.08 13.98
CA SER A 55 -7.74 21.34 12.58
C SER A 55 -6.59 22.05 11.87
N LEU A 56 -6.46 21.80 10.57
CA LEU A 56 -5.52 22.54 9.73
C LEU A 56 -5.86 24.04 9.73
N ASN A 57 -4.84 24.88 9.84
CA ASN A 57 -4.95 26.33 9.61
C ASN A 57 -5.08 26.62 8.10
N GLY A 58 -5.36 27.87 7.73
CA GLY A 58 -5.54 28.26 6.32
C GLY A 58 -4.29 28.03 5.46
N GLU A 59 -3.11 28.39 5.98
CA GLU A 59 -1.84 28.25 5.26
C GLU A 59 -1.52 26.78 4.92
N ASP A 60 -1.70 25.87 5.87
CA ASP A 60 -1.48 24.44 5.66
C ASP A 60 -2.50 23.85 4.67
N ARG A 61 -3.75 24.33 4.66
CA ARG A 61 -4.76 23.90 3.66
C ARG A 61 -4.36 24.36 2.26
N ASP A 62 -4.08 25.65 2.11
CA ASP A 62 -3.68 26.24 0.83
C ASP A 62 -2.42 25.54 0.27
N TRP A 63 -1.49 25.17 1.16
CA TRP A 63 -0.30 24.43 0.77
C TRP A 63 -0.59 22.98 0.33
N LEU A 64 -1.50 22.27 0.99
CA LEU A 64 -1.90 20.91 0.62
C LEU A 64 -2.74 20.84 -0.65
N GLU A 65 -3.38 21.94 -1.04
CA GLU A 65 -4.23 22.04 -2.24
C GLU A 65 -3.47 22.52 -3.49
N LYS A 66 -2.18 22.87 -3.35
CA LYS A 66 -1.36 23.28 -4.49
C LYS A 66 -1.19 22.12 -5.49
N PRO A 67 -0.90 22.38 -6.78
CA PRO A 67 -0.57 21.33 -7.74
C PRO A 67 0.72 20.58 -7.38
N ILE A 68 0.73 19.25 -7.59
CA ILE A 68 1.94 18.42 -7.44
C ILE A 68 2.99 18.85 -8.48
N SER A 69 4.18 19.23 -8.01
CA SER A 69 5.30 19.64 -8.87
C SER A 69 6.21 18.47 -9.27
N GLU A 70 6.94 18.61 -10.38
CA GLU A 70 7.89 17.57 -10.82
C GLU A 70 9.01 17.38 -9.80
N GLU A 71 9.47 18.46 -9.17
CA GLU A 71 10.49 18.43 -8.14
C GLU A 71 10.05 17.59 -6.94
N GLU A 72 8.79 17.71 -6.51
CA GLU A 72 8.24 16.91 -5.42
C GLU A 72 8.21 15.42 -5.77
N VAL A 73 7.80 15.09 -7.00
CA VAL A 73 7.79 13.70 -7.49
C VAL A 73 9.21 13.13 -7.58
N LEU A 74 10.17 13.91 -8.08
CA LEU A 74 11.58 13.51 -8.16
C LEU A 74 12.21 13.31 -6.79
N LEU A 75 11.89 14.17 -5.81
CA LEU A 75 12.34 14.01 -4.43
C LEU A 75 11.75 12.74 -3.80
N ALA A 76 10.44 12.52 -3.96
CA ALA A 76 9.76 11.31 -3.51
C ALA A 76 10.35 10.05 -4.15
N LEU A 77 10.61 10.10 -5.46
CA LEU A 77 11.23 9.01 -6.20
C LEU A 77 12.64 8.72 -5.69
N LYS A 78 13.48 9.75 -5.49
CA LYS A 78 14.84 9.59 -4.96
C LYS A 78 14.86 8.91 -3.59
N ASP A 79 13.94 9.30 -2.70
CA ASP A 79 13.80 8.75 -1.34
C ASP A 79 13.29 7.29 -1.31
N CYS A 80 12.64 6.81 -2.38
CA CYS A 80 12.20 5.42 -2.47
C CYS A 80 13.38 4.45 -2.72
N ASP A 81 13.37 3.30 -2.06
CA ASP A 81 14.28 2.20 -2.40
C ASP A 81 13.97 1.64 -3.80
N GLY A 82 15.00 1.56 -4.65
CA GLY A 82 14.91 1.16 -6.04
C GLY A 82 14.53 -0.30 -6.26
N TYR A 83 14.92 -1.21 -5.35
CA TYR A 83 14.92 -2.66 -5.60
C TYR A 83 13.83 -3.43 -4.83
N LYS A 84 12.84 -2.72 -4.29
CA LYS A 84 11.66 -3.36 -3.71
C LYS A 84 10.90 -4.17 -4.77
N ALA A 85 10.26 -5.25 -4.32
CA ALA A 85 9.49 -6.14 -5.19
C ALA A 85 8.46 -5.34 -6.02
N PRO A 86 8.38 -5.59 -7.35
CA PRO A 86 7.44 -4.91 -8.22
C PRO A 86 6.00 -5.41 -7.99
N GLY A 87 5.05 -4.69 -8.57
CA GLY A 87 3.67 -5.17 -8.68
C GLY A 87 3.46 -6.02 -9.93
N PRO A 88 2.22 -6.18 -10.39
CA PRO A 88 1.90 -6.96 -11.59
C PRO A 88 2.49 -6.44 -12.91
N ASP A 89 3.02 -5.23 -12.92
CA ASP A 89 3.63 -4.57 -14.08
C ASP A 89 5.15 -4.82 -14.19
N ASP A 90 5.74 -5.53 -13.22
CA ASP A 90 7.18 -5.83 -13.12
C ASP A 90 8.12 -4.60 -13.09
N PHE A 91 7.59 -3.38 -13.08
CA PHE A 91 8.40 -2.17 -12.98
C PHE A 91 8.73 -1.85 -11.52
N THR A 92 10.02 -1.66 -11.24
CA THR A 92 10.53 -1.26 -9.92
C THR A 92 10.77 0.25 -9.85
N MET A 93 10.96 0.80 -8.65
CA MET A 93 11.35 2.21 -8.50
C MET A 93 12.67 2.54 -9.21
N ALA A 94 13.58 1.57 -9.33
CA ALA A 94 14.80 1.74 -10.10
C ALA A 94 14.51 2.06 -11.57
N PHE A 95 13.51 1.44 -12.20
CA PHE A 95 13.12 1.77 -13.58
C PHE A 95 12.75 3.25 -13.71
N TYR A 96 11.86 3.76 -12.84
CA TYR A 96 11.46 5.17 -12.86
C TYR A 96 12.65 6.12 -12.63
N LYS A 97 13.58 5.76 -11.73
CA LYS A 97 14.80 6.54 -11.48
C LYS A 97 15.70 6.62 -12.71
N HIS A 98 15.94 5.51 -13.38
CA HIS A 98 16.88 5.44 -14.51
C HIS A 98 16.27 5.98 -15.80
N CYS A 99 14.97 5.77 -16.01
CA CYS A 99 14.28 6.12 -17.25
C CYS A 99 13.53 7.46 -17.16
N TRP A 100 13.70 8.25 -16.09
CA TRP A 100 12.97 9.51 -15.90
C TRP A 100 13.05 10.45 -17.10
N ALA A 101 14.22 10.58 -17.72
CA ALA A 101 14.40 11.44 -18.90
C ALA A 101 13.53 11.03 -20.10
N VAL A 102 13.03 9.80 -20.12
CA VAL A 102 12.16 9.26 -21.19
C VAL A 102 10.69 9.29 -20.76
N ILE A 103 10.38 8.80 -19.56
CA ILE A 103 8.98 8.58 -19.13
C ILE A 103 8.44 9.68 -18.19
N GLY A 104 9.28 10.61 -17.74
CA GLY A 104 8.94 11.58 -16.70
C GLY A 104 7.75 12.46 -17.08
N VAL A 105 7.68 12.87 -18.35
CA VAL A 105 6.55 13.65 -18.87
C VAL A 105 5.23 12.88 -18.75
N ASP A 106 5.21 11.61 -19.18
CA ASP A 106 4.00 10.76 -19.10
C ASP A 106 3.59 10.48 -17.65
N VAL A 107 4.58 10.26 -16.78
CA VAL A 107 4.36 10.08 -15.33
C VAL A 107 3.74 11.34 -14.73
N MET A 108 4.23 12.52 -15.08
CA MET A 108 3.67 13.79 -14.59
C MET A 108 2.25 14.02 -15.10
N VAL A 109 1.97 13.72 -16.37
CA VAL A 109 0.60 13.78 -16.92
C VAL A 109 -0.34 12.86 -16.15
N ALA A 110 0.09 11.63 -15.85
CA ALA A 110 -0.70 10.66 -15.09
C ALA A 110 -0.96 11.13 -13.64
N ILE A 111 0.05 11.70 -12.96
CA ILE A 111 -0.09 12.23 -11.60
C ILE A 111 -1.05 13.44 -11.58
N GLN A 112 -0.94 14.34 -12.55
CA GLN A 112 -1.84 15.49 -12.66
C GLN A 112 -3.28 15.05 -12.96
N TRP A 113 -3.45 14.04 -13.82
CA TRP A 113 -4.77 13.46 -14.08
C TRP A 113 -5.41 12.90 -12.81
N PHE A 114 -4.63 12.15 -12.01
CA PHE A 114 -5.05 11.67 -10.70
C PHE A 114 -5.40 12.84 -9.76
N SER A 115 -4.53 13.84 -9.63
CA SER A 115 -4.73 14.98 -8.72
C SER A 115 -6.02 15.76 -9.03
N ASN A 116 -6.34 15.94 -10.31
CA ASN A 116 -7.51 16.72 -10.73
C ASN A 116 -8.82 15.94 -10.63
N ARG A 117 -8.79 14.61 -10.69
CA ARG A 117 -10.00 13.76 -10.71
C ARG A 117 -10.21 12.96 -9.45
N VAL A 118 -9.17 12.80 -8.64
CA VAL A 118 -9.12 11.92 -7.45
C VAL A 118 -9.49 10.47 -7.82
N VAL A 119 -9.14 10.06 -9.04
CA VAL A 119 -9.34 8.71 -9.56
C VAL A 119 -8.00 8.20 -10.06
N LEU A 120 -7.67 6.96 -9.71
CA LEU A 120 -6.50 6.25 -10.22
C LEU A 120 -6.95 5.19 -11.22
N GLU A 121 -6.24 5.06 -12.35
CA GLU A 121 -6.54 4.04 -13.35
C GLU A 121 -6.48 2.64 -12.73
N LYS A 122 -7.42 1.76 -13.11
CA LYS A 122 -7.56 0.44 -12.48
C LYS A 122 -6.30 -0.41 -12.61
N SER A 123 -5.58 -0.27 -13.72
CA SER A 123 -4.32 -0.98 -13.95
C SER A 123 -3.25 -0.61 -12.92
N PHE A 124 -3.18 0.64 -12.48
CA PHE A 124 -2.22 1.07 -11.44
C PHE A 124 -2.60 0.58 -10.04
N ASN A 125 -3.87 0.24 -9.81
CA ASN A 125 -4.33 -0.34 -8.55
C ASN A 125 -4.27 -1.88 -8.54
N ALA A 126 -3.84 -2.51 -9.65
CA ALA A 126 -3.65 -3.96 -9.69
C ALA A 126 -2.53 -4.38 -8.72
N THR A 127 -2.80 -5.41 -7.92
CA THR A 127 -1.94 -5.82 -6.81
C THR A 127 -1.91 -7.34 -6.71
N PHE A 128 -0.74 -7.93 -6.54
CA PHE A 128 -0.63 -9.33 -6.12
C PHE A 128 -0.67 -9.43 -4.60
N ILE A 129 -1.38 -10.42 -4.06
CA ILE A 129 -1.30 -10.77 -2.64
C ILE A 129 -0.42 -12.00 -2.52
N ALA A 130 0.76 -11.84 -1.93
CA ALA A 130 1.66 -12.94 -1.62
C ALA A 130 1.48 -13.37 -0.17
N LEU A 131 1.38 -14.67 0.08
CA LEU A 131 1.29 -15.23 1.43
C LEU A 131 2.68 -15.66 1.90
N ILE A 132 3.15 -15.05 3.00
CA ILE A 132 4.44 -15.39 3.61
C ILE A 132 4.22 -16.09 4.96
N PRO A 133 4.74 -17.32 5.15
CA PRO A 133 4.64 -18.02 6.43
C PRO A 133 5.29 -17.24 7.58
N LYS A 134 4.58 -17.10 8.70
CA LYS A 134 5.09 -16.51 9.95
C LYS A 134 6.04 -17.44 10.68
N LYS A 135 5.87 -18.75 10.51
CA LYS A 135 6.57 -19.83 11.20
C LYS A 135 6.79 -21.02 10.27
N GLU A 136 7.70 -21.92 10.62
CA GLU A 136 7.86 -23.18 9.90
C GLU A 136 6.65 -24.09 10.12
N GLY A 137 6.27 -24.85 9.08
CA GLY A 137 5.08 -25.69 9.12
C GLY A 137 3.77 -24.91 9.28
N ALA A 138 3.67 -23.72 8.67
CA ALA A 138 2.42 -22.95 8.63
C ALA A 138 1.33 -23.76 7.91
N ILE A 139 0.30 -24.18 8.66
CA ILE A 139 -0.84 -24.92 8.13
C ILE A 139 -2.09 -24.04 8.20
N ASP A 140 -2.28 -23.28 9.28
CA ASP A 140 -3.44 -22.38 9.39
C ASP A 140 -3.25 -21.16 8.48
N ILE A 141 -4.31 -20.71 7.80
CA ILE A 141 -4.26 -19.49 6.98
C ILE A 141 -3.81 -18.26 7.77
N ARG A 142 -4.11 -18.21 9.07
CA ARG A 142 -3.68 -17.13 9.98
C ARG A 142 -2.20 -17.20 10.32
N ASP A 143 -1.53 -18.32 10.08
CA ASP A 143 -0.08 -18.46 10.18
C ASP A 143 0.65 -17.82 8.99
N ASN A 144 -0.07 -17.32 7.99
CA ASN A 144 0.49 -16.59 6.87
C ASN A 144 0.26 -15.08 7.03
N ARG A 145 1.23 -14.28 6.60
CA ARG A 145 1.09 -12.83 6.43
C ARG A 145 0.75 -12.55 4.97
N PRO A 146 -0.38 -11.89 4.68
CA PRO A 146 -0.59 -11.34 3.35
C PRO A 146 0.34 -10.14 3.15
N ILE A 147 1.03 -10.10 2.02
CA ILE A 147 1.81 -8.96 1.56
C ILE A 147 1.27 -8.52 0.21
N SER A 148 0.82 -7.27 0.15
CA SER A 148 0.38 -6.63 -1.08
C SER A 148 1.57 -6.13 -1.88
N LEU A 149 1.81 -6.75 -3.04
CA LEU A 149 2.78 -6.32 -4.04
C LEU A 149 2.08 -5.36 -4.99
N VAL A 150 2.02 -4.09 -4.58
CA VAL A 150 1.41 -3.01 -5.37
C VAL A 150 2.39 -2.47 -6.42
N GLY A 151 1.86 -1.94 -7.53
CA GLY A 151 2.66 -1.36 -8.63
C GLY A 151 3.54 -0.18 -8.18
N SER A 152 4.66 0.04 -8.86
CA SER A 152 5.60 1.10 -8.46
C SER A 152 5.06 2.51 -8.70
N PHE A 153 4.24 2.72 -9.73
CA PHE A 153 3.54 3.99 -9.91
C PHE A 153 2.62 4.32 -8.73
N TYR A 154 1.85 3.35 -8.25
CA TYR A 154 1.02 3.51 -7.05
C TYR A 154 1.86 3.91 -5.84
N LYS A 155 2.97 3.20 -5.60
CA LYS A 155 3.91 3.53 -4.50
C LYS A 155 4.46 4.95 -4.63
N LEU A 156 4.70 5.43 -5.86
CA LEU A 156 5.21 6.78 -6.10
C LEU A 156 4.18 7.83 -5.73
N VAL A 157 2.94 7.69 -6.20
CA VAL A 157 1.82 8.57 -5.85
C VAL A 157 1.60 8.58 -4.34
N ALA A 158 1.52 7.41 -3.72
CA ALA A 158 1.36 7.28 -2.27
C ALA A 158 2.51 7.94 -1.49
N LYS A 159 3.75 7.84 -2.00
CA LYS A 159 4.92 8.48 -1.39
C LYS A 159 4.83 10.00 -1.46
N VAL A 160 4.43 10.56 -2.61
CA VAL A 160 4.22 12.02 -2.77
C VAL A 160 3.19 12.53 -1.77
N LEU A 161 2.03 11.86 -1.68
CA LEU A 161 0.99 12.21 -0.72
C LEU A 161 1.45 12.07 0.73
N ALA A 162 2.23 11.02 1.06
CA ALA A 162 2.79 10.85 2.39
C ALA A 162 3.78 11.98 2.75
N CYS A 163 4.58 12.45 1.78
CA CYS A 163 5.47 13.60 1.98
C CYS A 163 4.69 14.90 2.26
N TRP A 164 3.54 15.10 1.60
CA TRP A 164 2.64 16.22 1.87
C TRP A 164 2.02 16.14 3.26
N LEU A 165 1.40 15.00 3.59
CA LEU A 165 0.78 14.80 4.90
C LEU A 165 1.79 14.98 6.03
N LYS A 166 3.02 14.48 5.87
CA LYS A 166 4.10 14.62 6.86
C LYS A 166 4.34 16.07 7.30
N ARG A 167 4.15 17.06 6.42
CA ARG A 167 4.34 18.49 6.73
C ARG A 167 3.37 19.01 7.79
N VAL A 168 2.17 18.42 7.87
CA VAL A 168 1.08 18.89 8.72
C VAL A 168 0.77 17.93 9.88
N MET A 169 1.25 16.67 9.81
CA MET A 169 0.92 15.64 10.81
C MET A 169 1.20 16.11 12.25
N ASP A 170 2.32 16.76 12.51
CA ASP A 170 2.73 17.15 13.87
C ASP A 170 1.74 18.09 14.57
N GLY A 171 1.02 18.91 13.80
CA GLY A 171 -0.02 19.80 14.32
C GLY A 171 -1.38 19.10 14.51
N LEU A 172 -1.61 17.98 13.83
CA LEU A 172 -2.89 17.26 13.83
C LEU A 172 -2.94 16.12 14.85
N ILE A 173 -1.82 15.45 15.10
CA ILE A 173 -1.76 14.30 15.99
C ILE A 173 -1.70 14.70 17.46
N SER A 174 -2.40 13.94 18.29
CA SER A 174 -2.26 14.02 19.76
C SER A 174 -0.85 13.61 20.21
N SER A 175 -0.41 14.11 21.37
CA SER A 175 0.80 13.65 22.05
C SER A 175 0.77 12.17 22.44
N SER A 176 -0.43 11.57 22.52
CA SER A 176 -0.59 10.13 22.76
C SER A 176 -0.25 9.26 21.55
N GLN A 177 -0.17 9.83 20.34
CA GLN A 177 0.16 9.11 19.12
C GLN A 177 1.68 9.03 18.94
N ASN A 178 2.25 7.87 19.24
CA ASN A 178 3.71 7.63 19.14
C ASN A 178 4.09 6.67 18.01
N ALA A 179 3.15 5.91 17.45
CA ALA A 179 3.45 4.98 16.37
C ALA A 179 3.44 5.68 14.99
N PHE A 180 4.46 5.42 14.18
CA PHE A 180 4.59 5.88 12.79
C PHE A 180 4.69 7.41 12.62
N VAL A 181 5.19 8.12 13.63
CA VAL A 181 5.45 9.56 13.61
C VAL A 181 6.96 9.79 13.57
N GLY A 182 7.44 10.66 12.69
CA GLY A 182 8.88 10.92 12.58
C GLY A 182 9.43 11.58 13.84
N GLY A 183 10.47 11.01 14.45
CA GLY A 183 11.14 11.60 15.62
C GLY A 183 10.41 11.43 16.95
N ARG A 184 9.39 10.55 17.02
CA ARG A 184 8.74 10.09 18.25
C ARG A 184 8.83 8.57 18.36
#